data_AF-V6TVX4-F1
#
_entry.id   AF-V6TVX4-F1
#
_cell.length_a   1.000
_cell.length_b   1.000
_cell.length_c   1.000
_cell.angle_alpha   90.00
_cell.angle_beta   90.00
_cell.angle_gamma   90.00
#
_symmetry.space_group_name_H-M   'P 1'
#
loop_
_entity.id
_entity.type
_entity.pdbx_description
1 polymer ?
#
loop_
_entity_poly.entity_id
_entity_poly.type
_entity_poly.pdbx_seq_one_letter_code
_entity_poly.pdbx_strand_id
1 'polypeptide(L)'
;MNSIECPRLTDVHCTRLRQSKEIRDLVSHSEIQETIESILNRPGDRQREAALADAVRRESFRRLYNLLVDIAEAPDKGKEGN
;
A
#
# COMPACT_ATOMS: atom_id res chain seq x y z
N MET A 1 -13.25 -24.19 -8.23
CA MET A 1 -13.24 -22.72 -8.21
C MET A 1 -11.89 -22.29 -7.66
N ASN A 2 -11.01 -21.74 -8.50
CA ASN A 2 -9.75 -21.17 -8.04
C ASN A 2 -10.07 -19.82 -7.39
N SER A 3 -10.31 -19.81 -6.08
CA SER A 3 -10.29 -18.57 -5.31
C SER A 3 -8.86 -18.06 -5.35
N ILE A 4 -8.61 -17.02 -6.13
CA ILE A 4 -7.38 -16.24 -6.01
C ILE A 4 -7.39 -15.74 -4.57
N GLU A 5 -6.49 -16.27 -3.74
CA GLU A 5 -6.33 -15.79 -2.37
C GLU A 5 -6.00 -14.30 -2.47
N CYS A 6 -6.92 -13.45 -2.00
CA CYS A 6 -6.60 -12.04 -1.85
C CYS A 6 -5.33 -11.97 -1.00
N PRO A 7 -4.23 -11.37 -1.49
CA PRO A 7 -2.99 -11.33 -0.72
C PRO A 7 -3.27 -10.57 0.57
N ARG A 8 -3.41 -11.31 1.67
CA ARG A 8 -3.59 -10.72 2.99
C ARG A 8 -2.22 -10.21 3.42
N LEU A 9 -2.18 -8.96 3.89
CA LEU A 9 -0.99 -8.44 4.53
C LEU A 9 -0.58 -9.40 5.65
N THR A 10 0.65 -9.91 5.60
CA THR A 10 1.22 -10.77 6.64
C THR A 10 1.69 -9.93 7.82
N ASP A 11 1.97 -10.56 8.95
CA ASP A 11 2.54 -9.88 10.12
C ASP A 11 3.88 -9.20 9.80
N VAL A 12 4.64 -9.75 8.85
CA VAL A 12 5.88 -9.17 8.33
C VAL A 12 5.60 -7.86 7.58
N HIS A 13 4.58 -7.82 6.71
CA HIS A 13 4.19 -6.60 6.01
C HIS A 13 3.73 -5.52 7.02
N CYS A 14 2.90 -5.89 7.99
CA CYS A 14 2.45 -5.00 9.05
C CYS A 14 3.61 -4.45 9.90
N THR A 15 4.59 -5.28 10.23
CA THR A 15 5.79 -4.87 10.97
C THR A 15 6.62 -3.88 10.17
N ARG A 16 6.86 -4.13 8.88
CA ARG A 16 7.61 -3.23 8.01
C ARG A 16 6.91 -1.88 7.83
N LEU A 17 5.59 -1.89 7.66
CA LEU A 17 4.78 -0.65 7.61
C LEU A 17 4.96 0.17 8.89
N ARG A 18 4.90 -0.47 10.06
CA ARG A 18 5.10 0.21 11.35
C ARG A 18 6.53 0.68 11.58
N GLN A 19 7.53 0.02 11.00
CA GLN A 19 8.94 0.39 11.17
C GLN A 19 9.37 1.51 10.22
N SER A 20 8.75 1.61 9.03
CA SER A 20 9.10 2.64 8.05
C SER A 20 8.75 4.05 8.58
N LYS A 21 9.79 4.85 8.85
CA LYS A 21 9.63 6.26 9.24
C LYS A 21 9.12 7.09 8.06
N GLU A 22 9.59 6.79 6.86
CA GLU A 22 9.21 7.51 5.64
C GLU A 22 7.72 7.33 5.31
N ILE A 23 7.19 6.11 5.43
CA ILE A 23 5.75 5.87 5.26
C ILE A 23 4.96 6.63 6.32
N ARG A 24 5.39 6.57 7.59
CA ARG A 24 4.73 7.29 8.69
C ARG A 24 4.70 8.80 8.48
N ASP A 25 5.78 9.37 7.96
CA ASP A 25 5.87 10.79 7.63
C ASP A 25 4.90 11.15 6.50
N LEU A 26 4.93 10.40 5.39
CA LEU A 26 4.05 10.61 4.24
C LEU A 26 2.56 10.49 4.59
N VAL A 27 2.16 9.46 5.36
CA VAL A 27 0.75 9.30 5.78
C VAL A 27 0.32 10.29 6.86
N SER A 28 1.25 11.06 7.45
CA SER A 28 0.92 12.16 8.36
C SER A 28 0.57 13.45 7.62
N HIS A 29 0.82 13.53 6.31
CA HIS A 29 0.45 14.69 5.49
C HIS A 29 -1.06 14.65 5.19
N SER A 30 -1.77 15.75 5.47
CA SER A 30 -3.23 15.84 5.27
C SER A 30 -3.64 15.53 3.82
N GLU A 31 -2.90 16.02 2.83
CA GLU A 31 -3.17 15.73 1.40
C GLU A 31 -3.17 14.22 1.11
N ILE A 32 -2.22 13.49 1.69
CA ILE A 32 -2.09 12.05 1.51
C ILE A 32 -3.25 11.33 2.20
N GLN A 33 -3.61 11.73 3.42
CA GLN A 33 -4.76 11.16 4.15
C GLN A 33 -6.05 11.33 3.36
N GLU A 34 -6.35 12.56 2.92
CA GLU A 34 -7.54 12.87 2.13
C GLU A 34 -7.57 12.06 0.82
N THR A 35 -6.41 11.87 0.18
CA THR A 35 -6.31 11.06 -1.04
C THR A 35 -6.59 9.58 -0.76
N ILE A 36 -6.03 9.02 0.31
CA ILE A 36 -6.28 7.63 0.72
C ILE A 36 -7.78 7.44 1.03
N GLU A 37 -8.36 8.32 1.84
CA GLU A 37 -9.78 8.25 2.19
C GLU A 37 -10.68 8.38 0.95
N SER A 38 -10.36 9.30 0.04
CA SER A 38 -11.09 9.50 -1.21
C SER A 38 -11.09 8.25 -2.11
N ILE A 39 -9.97 7.52 -2.14
CA ILE A 39 -9.87 6.24 -2.86
C ILE A 39 -10.72 5.18 -2.15
N LEU A 40 -10.54 4.99 -0.83
CA LEU A 40 -11.20 3.92 -0.08
C LEU A 40 -12.73 4.08 -0.01
N ASN A 41 -13.21 5.32 0.02
CA ASN A 41 -14.64 5.65 0.03
C ASN A 41 -15.34 5.37 -1.32
N ARG A 42 -14.62 5.02 -2.39
CA ARG A 42 -15.27 4.61 -3.64
C ARG A 42 -15.94 3.24 -3.48
N PRO A 43 -17.18 3.06 -3.98
CA PRO A 43 -17.98 1.88 -3.69
C PRO A 43 -17.61 0.63 -4.52
N GLY A 44 -16.76 0.75 -5.54
CA GLY A 44 -16.40 -0.39 -6.40
C GLY A 44 -14.94 -0.38 -6.83
N ASP A 45 -14.37 -1.56 -7.04
CA ASP A 45 -12.95 -1.75 -7.33
C ASP A 45 -12.49 -0.96 -8.55
N ARG A 46 -13.25 -0.97 -9.66
CA ARG A 46 -12.91 -0.16 -10.85
C ARG A 46 -12.81 1.35 -10.56
N GLN A 47 -13.65 1.86 -9.66
CA GLN A 47 -13.61 3.27 -9.27
C GLN A 47 -12.42 3.55 -8.37
N ARG A 48 -12.06 2.60 -7.49
CA ARG A 48 -10.86 2.66 -6.65
C ARG A 48 -9.59 2.62 -7.50
N GLU A 49 -9.52 1.71 -8.47
CA GLU A 49 -8.41 1.60 -9.42
C GLU A 49 -8.23 2.88 -10.24
N ALA A 50 -9.33 3.46 -10.75
CA ALA A 50 -9.27 4.73 -11.47
C ALA A 50 -8.78 5.89 -10.56
N ALA A 51 -9.28 5.98 -9.32
CA ALA A 51 -8.86 6.98 -8.35
C ALA A 51 -7.39 6.80 -7.95
N LEU A 52 -6.94 5.55 -7.78
CA LEU A 52 -5.55 5.21 -7.50
C LEU A 52 -4.65 5.62 -8.67
N ALA A 53 -5.04 5.29 -9.90
CA ALA A 53 -4.29 5.65 -11.11
C ALA A 53 -4.13 7.17 -11.28
N ASP A 54 -5.12 7.96 -10.84
CA ASP A 54 -5.01 9.41 -10.81
C ASP A 54 -4.10 9.89 -9.66
N ALA A 55 -4.26 9.33 -8.46
CA ALA A 55 -3.48 9.69 -7.28
C ALA A 55 -1.96 9.47 -7.48
N VAL A 56 -1.56 8.36 -8.12
CA VAL A 56 -0.13 8.08 -8.40
C VAL A 56 0.52 9.02 -9.42
N ARG A 57 -0.24 9.92 -10.05
CA ARG A 57 0.34 11.02 -10.85
C ARG A 57 0.98 12.10 -9.98
N ARG A 58 0.55 12.24 -8.72
CA ARG A 58 1.12 13.18 -7.76
C ARG A 58 2.39 12.57 -7.17
N GLU A 59 3.49 13.30 -7.19
CA GLU A 59 4.80 12.79 -6.75
C GLU A 59 4.78 12.26 -5.30
N SER A 60 4.18 13.01 -4.38
CA SER A 60 4.06 12.66 -2.96
C SER A 60 3.35 11.32 -2.76
N PHE A 61 2.22 11.12 -3.47
CA PHE A 61 1.45 9.89 -3.37
C PHE A 61 2.11 8.73 -4.13
N ARG A 62 2.75 9.01 -5.27
CA ARG A 62 3.55 8.03 -6.02
C ARG A 62 4.68 7.46 -5.17
N ARG A 63 5.36 8.30 -4.40
CA ARG A 63 6.42 7.88 -3.47
C ARG A 63 5.85 6.92 -2.42
N LEU A 64 4.73 7.28 -1.79
CA LEU A 64 4.03 6.40 -0.85
C LEU A 64 3.64 5.07 -1.51
N TYR A 65 3.03 5.11 -2.70
CA TYR A 65 2.62 3.93 -3.45
C TYR A 65 3.79 2.98 -3.70
N ASN A 66 4.92 3.49 -4.18
CA ASN A 66 6.10 2.67 -4.44
C ASN A 66 6.64 2.00 -3.17
N LEU A 67 6.64 2.71 -2.03
CA LEU A 67 7.07 2.14 -0.74
C LEU A 67 6.12 1.02 -0.27
N LEU A 68 4.82 1.19 -0.49
CA LEU A 68 3.82 0.18 -0.13
C LEU A 68 3.94 -1.07 -1.03
N VAL A 69 4.18 -0.86 -2.33
CA VAL A 69 4.43 -1.95 -3.28
C VAL A 69 5.71 -2.70 -2.92
N ASP A 70 6.82 -2.00 -2.62
CA ASP A 70 8.06 -2.63 -2.19
C ASP A 70 7.87 -3.51 -0.94
N ILE A 71 7.09 -3.05 0.04
CA ILE A 71 6.76 -3.84 1.22
C ILE A 71 5.91 -5.07 0.87
N ALA A 72 4.98 -4.94 -0.07
CA ALA A 72 4.08 -6.02 -0.47
C ALA A 72 4.76 -7.06 -1.37
N GLU A 73 5.71 -6.64 -2.20
CA GLU A 73 6.49 -7.50 -3.10
C GLU A 73 7.74 -8.08 -2.43
N ALA A 74 8.14 -7.53 -1.28
CA ALA A 74 9.29 -8.05 -0.57
C ALA A 74 9.07 -9.53 -0.23
N PRO A 75 9.96 -10.43 -0.68
CA PRO A 75 9.83 -11.83 -0.35
C PRO A 75 9.83 -11.97 1.16
N ASP A 76 8.86 -12.74 1.68
CA ASP A 76 8.94 -13.28 3.02
C ASP A 76 10.25 -14.07 3.05
N LYS A 77 11.32 -13.45 3.57
CA LYS A 77 12.57 -14.16 3.90
C LYS A 77 12.29 -15.05 5.11
N GLY A 78 11.34 -15.95 4.97
CA GLY A 78 11.19 -17.12 5.80
C GLY A 78 12.38 -18.01 5.51
N LYS A 79 13.44 -17.83 6.31
CA LYS A 79 14.50 -18.79 6.60
C LYS A 79 14.86 -19.75 5.46
N GLU A 80 15.87 -19.41 4.66
CA GLU A 80 16.77 -20.45 4.16
C GLU A 80 17.44 -21.08 5.38
N GLY A 81 16.94 -22.26 5.76
CA GLY A 81 17.58 -23.12 6.74
C GLY A 81 18.90 -23.63 6.15
N ASN A 82 19.99 -23.30 6.82
CA ASN A 82 21.29 -23.93 6.66
C ASN A 82 21.28 -25.35 7.23
#